data_AF-A0A1V0UZR7-F1
#
_entry.id   AF-A0A1V0UZR7-F1
#
_cell.length_a   1.000
_cell.length_b   1.000
_cell.length_c   1.000
_cell.angle_alpha   90.00
_cell.angle_beta   90.00
_cell.angle_gamma   90.00
#
_symmetry.space_group_name_H-M   'P 1'
#
loop_
_entity.id
_entity.type
_entity.pdbx_description
1 polymer ?
#
loop_
_entity_poly.entity_id
_entity_poly.type
_entity_poly.pdbx_seq_one_letter_code
_entity_poly.pdbx_strand_id
1 'polypeptide(L)'
;MFTVREEPGNMAVLVTGGARSGKSGFAERLAASRGKSGRYVATSQIYDEEMEMRAALHRKQRKEQAFSWVTVEEPYELAGLLRQFAQEQGESALATDVVLVDCLTLWLSNWLLRYQERQNIVDLVTAKLDELVKAVEAYQGHLILVTNEVGSGIVPEYPLGRQYRDLAGRMNQRLASVCPEVFLVTAGIPVELKSIQWRWQ
;
A
#
# COMPACT_ATOMS: atom_id res chain seq x y z
N MET A 1 -24.40 25.58 -21.46
CA MET A 1 -23.50 24.46 -21.80
C MET A 1 -22.72 24.13 -20.55
N PHE A 2 -23.27 23.23 -19.71
CA PHE A 2 -22.63 22.84 -18.46
C PHE A 2 -21.51 21.86 -18.82
N THR A 3 -20.26 22.27 -18.65
CA THR A 3 -19.12 21.36 -18.65
C THR A 3 -19.26 20.49 -17.41
N VAL A 4 -19.72 19.25 -17.59
CA VAL A 4 -19.54 18.19 -16.60
C VAL A 4 -18.02 18.05 -16.47
N ARG A 5 -17.45 18.57 -15.38
CA ARG A 5 -16.11 18.16 -14.96
C ARG A 5 -16.26 16.68 -14.65
N GLU A 6 -15.66 15.80 -15.46
CA GLU A 6 -15.44 14.42 -15.03
C GLU A 6 -14.71 14.51 -13.70
N GLU A 7 -15.37 14.08 -12.62
CA GLU A 7 -14.67 13.95 -11.35
C GLU A 7 -13.54 12.95 -11.60
N PRO A 8 -12.28 13.31 -11.31
CA PRO A 8 -11.19 12.37 -11.50
C PRO A 8 -11.49 11.14 -10.63
N GLY A 9 -11.77 10.02 -11.29
CA GLY A 9 -11.98 8.75 -10.62
C GLY A 9 -10.76 8.40 -9.76
N ASN A 10 -10.97 7.56 -8.75
CA ASN A 10 -9.89 7.07 -7.88
C ASN A 10 -8.65 6.73 -8.71
N MET A 11 -7.47 7.25 -8.35
CA MET A 11 -6.19 7.02 -9.07
C MET A 11 -5.26 6.06 -8.31
N ALA A 12 -5.82 5.24 -7.42
CA ALA A 12 -5.06 4.29 -6.63
C ALA A 12 -4.48 3.14 -7.46
N VAL A 13 -3.23 2.80 -7.18
CA VAL A 13 -2.51 1.68 -7.77
C VAL A 13 -2.14 0.70 -6.68
N LEU A 14 -2.40 -0.58 -6.91
CA LEU A 14 -1.86 -1.66 -6.07
C LEU A 14 -0.65 -2.28 -6.76
N VAL A 15 0.49 -2.34 -6.07
CA VAL A 15 1.70 -3.01 -6.53
C VAL A 15 1.96 -4.21 -5.62
N THR A 16 1.87 -5.42 -6.17
CA THR A 16 2.09 -6.67 -5.46
C THR A 16 3.27 -7.46 -6.05
N GLY A 17 3.70 -8.49 -5.32
CA GLY A 17 4.75 -9.42 -5.76
C GLY A 17 5.49 -10.08 -4.60
N GLY A 18 6.38 -11.02 -4.93
CA GLY A 18 7.17 -11.73 -3.93
C GLY A 18 8.15 -10.84 -3.14
N ALA A 19 8.78 -11.42 -2.13
CA ALA A 19 9.91 -10.79 -1.46
C ALA A 19 11.06 -10.58 -2.48
N ARG A 20 11.73 -9.42 -2.42
CA ARG A 20 12.84 -9.04 -3.33
C ARG A 20 12.50 -9.12 -4.83
N SER A 21 11.23 -9.02 -5.20
CA SER A 21 10.81 -9.03 -6.60
C SER A 21 11.07 -7.73 -7.36
N GLY A 22 11.53 -6.67 -6.68
CA GLY A 22 11.73 -5.33 -7.27
C GLY A 22 10.52 -4.39 -7.17
N LYS A 23 9.44 -4.79 -6.48
CA LYS A 23 8.19 -4.02 -6.39
C LYS A 23 8.34 -2.62 -5.80
N SER A 24 9.11 -2.43 -4.72
CA SER A 24 9.32 -1.10 -4.13
C SER A 24 10.03 -0.15 -5.11
N GLY A 25 11.07 -0.62 -5.80
CA GLY A 25 11.76 0.18 -6.81
C GLY A 25 10.89 0.50 -8.03
N PHE A 26 9.99 -0.41 -8.43
CA PHE A 26 8.98 -0.10 -9.44
C PHE A 26 7.98 0.96 -8.93
N ALA A 27 7.48 0.82 -7.70
CA ALA A 27 6.52 1.75 -7.11
C ALA A 27 7.09 3.17 -6.94
N GLU A 28 8.37 3.31 -6.55
CA GLU A 28 9.05 4.60 -6.48
C GLU A 28 9.21 5.25 -7.87
N ARG A 29 9.59 4.48 -8.90
CA ARG A 29 9.64 4.99 -10.29
C ARG A 29 8.27 5.39 -10.80
N LEU A 30 7.24 4.61 -10.46
CA LEU A 30 5.86 4.93 -10.81
C LEU A 30 5.41 6.24 -10.15
N ALA A 31 5.74 6.44 -8.87
CA ALA A 31 5.48 7.69 -8.17
C ALA A 31 6.17 8.89 -8.85
N ALA A 32 7.46 8.74 -9.17
CA ALA A 32 8.22 9.77 -9.88
C ALA A 32 7.68 10.10 -11.27
N SER A 33 6.99 9.16 -11.92
CA SER A 33 6.32 9.42 -13.21
C SER A 33 4.97 10.13 -13.09
N ARG A 34 4.34 10.12 -11.90
CA ARG A 34 2.99 10.66 -11.65
C ARG A 34 2.98 11.99 -10.90
N GLY A 35 4.12 12.44 -10.41
CA GLY A 35 4.22 13.69 -9.66
C GLY A 35 5.62 14.26 -9.65
N LYS A 36 5.80 15.37 -8.93
CA LYS A 36 7.08 16.06 -8.73
C LYS A 36 7.65 15.83 -7.33
N SER A 37 6.78 15.50 -6.38
CA SER A 37 7.13 15.16 -4.99
C SER A 37 6.12 14.18 -4.40
N GLY A 38 6.46 13.53 -3.30
CA GLY A 38 5.56 12.57 -2.69
C GLY A 38 5.77 12.32 -1.21
N ARG A 39 4.76 11.71 -0.59
CA ARG A 39 4.81 11.21 0.78
C ARG A 39 5.08 9.72 0.76
N TYR A 40 6.15 9.30 1.43
CA TYR A 40 6.47 7.89 1.64
C TYR A 40 5.96 7.49 3.02
N VAL A 41 4.92 6.66 3.06
CA VAL A 41 4.34 6.14 4.28
C VAL A 41 4.97 4.79 4.60
N ALA A 42 5.84 4.79 5.62
CA ALA A 42 6.48 3.59 6.14
C ALA A 42 5.59 2.96 7.22
N THR A 43 5.14 1.72 6.99
CA THR A 43 4.30 0.98 7.94
C THR A 43 5.13 0.00 8.80
N SER A 44 6.42 -0.16 8.49
CA SER A 44 7.33 -1.01 9.26
C SER A 44 7.54 -0.44 10.65
N GLN A 45 7.42 -1.27 11.67
CA GLN A 45 7.97 -0.98 13.00
C GLN A 45 9.38 -1.57 13.06
N ILE A 46 10.35 -0.77 13.50
CA ILE A 46 11.75 -1.22 13.62
C ILE A 46 11.84 -2.07 14.89
N TYR A 47 11.85 -3.39 14.72
CA TYR A 47 11.91 -4.35 15.84
C TYR A 47 13.29 -4.99 16.03
N ASP A 48 14.16 -4.91 15.03
CA ASP A 48 15.51 -5.46 15.06
C ASP A 48 16.53 -4.59 14.31
N GLU A 49 17.81 -4.81 14.60
CA GLU A 49 18.94 -4.08 14.01
C GLU A 49 19.04 -4.28 12.48
N GLU A 50 18.58 -5.43 11.96
CA GLU A 50 18.57 -5.72 10.52
C GLU A 50 17.56 -4.83 9.78
N MET A 51 16.36 -4.67 10.34
CA MET A 51 15.33 -3.77 9.88
C MET A 51 15.77 -2.31 10.02
N GLU A 52 16.49 -1.96 11.08
CA GLU A 52 17.03 -0.62 11.26
C GLU A 52 18.07 -0.27 10.19
N MET A 53 19.04 -1.16 9.95
CA MET A 53 20.04 -0.99 8.90
C MET A 53 19.39 -0.90 7.52
N ARG A 54 18.37 -1.72 7.25
CA ARG A 54 17.61 -1.67 5.99
C ARG A 54 16.83 -0.37 5.85
N ALA A 55 16.13 0.07 6.88
CA ALA A 55 15.41 1.34 6.89
C ALA A 55 16.36 2.52 6.66
N ALA A 56 17.54 2.50 7.29
CA ALA A 56 18.59 3.49 7.08
C ALA A 56 19.10 3.51 5.64
N LEU A 57 19.37 2.35 5.05
CA LEU A 57 19.79 2.23 3.65
C LEU A 57 18.73 2.77 2.70
N HIS A 58 17.46 2.39 2.89
CA HIS A 58 16.36 2.88 2.07
C HIS A 58 16.14 4.40 2.22
N ARG A 59 16.23 4.94 3.44
CA ARG A 59 16.18 6.39 3.66
C ARG A 59 17.33 7.12 2.95
N LYS A 60 18.55 6.56 2.98
CA LYS A 60 19.70 7.12 2.27
C LYS A 60 19.50 7.10 0.76
N GLN A 61 19.11 5.95 0.20
CA GLN A 61 18.82 5.82 -1.22
C GLN A 61 17.75 6.81 -1.68
N ARG A 62 16.67 7.01 -0.91
CA ARG A 62 15.65 8.02 -1.22
C ARG A 62 16.17 9.46 -1.18
N LYS A 63 17.07 9.80 -0.25
CA LYS A 63 17.71 11.13 -0.20
C LYS A 63 18.62 11.40 -1.40
N GLU A 64 19.17 10.35 -2.01
CA GLU A 64 20.02 10.43 -3.20
C GLU A 64 19.21 10.48 -4.51
N GLN A 65 17.90 10.21 -4.46
CA GLN A 65 17.01 10.34 -5.61
C GLN A 65 16.67 11.81 -5.89
N ALA A 66 16.49 12.15 -7.16
CA ALA A 66 16.04 13.49 -7.58
C ALA A 66 14.58 13.79 -7.16
N PHE A 67 13.78 12.76 -6.89
CA PHE A 67 12.40 12.90 -6.48
C PHE A 67 12.30 13.23 -4.99
N SER A 68 11.57 14.30 -4.64
CA SER A 68 11.49 14.78 -3.27
C SER A 68 10.49 13.97 -2.44
N TRP A 69 11.01 13.22 -1.45
CA TRP A 69 10.21 12.42 -0.52
C TRP A 69 10.11 13.09 0.85
N VAL A 70 8.89 13.17 1.38
CA VAL A 70 8.64 13.34 2.82
C VAL A 70 8.27 11.98 3.40
N THR A 71 9.04 11.47 4.36
CA THR A 71 8.74 10.19 5.03
C THR A 71 7.80 10.41 6.22
N VAL A 72 6.75 9.62 6.31
CA VAL A 72 5.81 9.56 7.43
C VAL A 72 5.77 8.12 7.94
N GLU A 73 5.97 7.92 9.24
CA GLU A 73 5.86 6.60 9.86
C GLU A 73 4.43 6.44 10.40
N GLU A 74 3.70 5.45 9.88
CA GLU A 74 2.32 5.16 10.31
C GLU A 74 2.07 3.65 10.28
N PRO A 75 2.33 2.95 11.40
CA PRO A 75 2.18 1.49 11.46
C PRO A 75 0.73 1.00 11.62
N TYR A 76 -0.23 1.86 11.99
CA TYR A 76 -1.58 1.44 12.39
C TYR A 76 -2.70 2.22 11.69
N GLU A 77 -2.79 3.53 11.91
CA GLU A 77 -3.92 4.39 11.55
C GLU A 77 -3.82 4.94 10.11
N LEU A 78 -3.39 4.08 9.18
CA LEU A 78 -3.21 4.40 7.77
C LEU A 78 -4.48 4.96 7.12
N ALA A 79 -5.65 4.42 7.46
CA ALA A 79 -6.93 4.93 6.94
C ALA A 79 -7.21 6.38 7.39
N GLY A 80 -6.85 6.71 8.63
CA GLY A 80 -6.95 8.08 9.16
C GLY A 80 -5.98 9.02 8.45
N LEU A 81 -4.73 8.59 8.28
CA LEU A 81 -3.70 9.35 7.59
C LEU A 81 -4.09 9.67 6.13
N LEU A 82 -4.63 8.69 5.39
CA LEU A 82 -5.10 8.91 4.03
C LEU A 82 -6.24 9.93 3.96
N ARG A 83 -7.18 9.90 4.93
CA ARG A 83 -8.25 10.90 5.01
C ARG A 83 -7.70 12.30 5.28
N GLN A 84 -6.71 12.42 6.17
CA GLN A 84 -6.04 13.69 6.43
C GLN A 84 -5.37 14.22 5.17
N PHE A 85 -4.59 13.39 4.47
CA PHE A 85 -3.93 13.80 3.23
C PHE A 85 -4.94 14.23 2.17
N ALA A 86 -6.08 13.55 2.03
CA ALA A 86 -7.13 13.93 1.09
C ALA A 86 -7.73 15.32 1.41
N GLN A 87 -7.90 15.66 2.70
CA GLN A 87 -8.37 17.00 3.10
C GLN A 87 -7.34 18.09 2.75
N GLU A 88 -6.06 17.85 3.03
CA GLU A 88 -4.98 18.78 2.69
C GLU A 88 -4.87 19.06 1.18
N GLN A 89 -5.18 18.07 0.33
CA GLN A 89 -5.20 18.24 -1.13
C GLN A 89 -6.33 19.16 -1.60
N GLY A 90 -7.48 19.16 -0.92
CA GLY A 90 -8.62 20.01 -1.26
C GLY A 90 -8.43 21.49 -0.93
N GLU A 91 -7.52 21.80 0.01
CA GLU A 91 -7.31 23.15 0.54
C GLU A 91 -6.14 23.90 -0.12
N SER A 92 -5.24 23.20 -0.82
CA SER A 92 -3.99 23.79 -1.32
C SER A 92 -3.68 23.41 -2.77
N ALA A 93 -3.45 24.42 -3.62
CA ALA A 93 -2.90 24.26 -4.98
C ALA A 93 -1.43 23.74 -5.01
N LEU A 94 -0.83 23.52 -3.83
CA LEU A 94 0.51 22.95 -3.61
C LEU A 94 0.45 21.51 -3.05
N ALA A 95 -0.71 20.86 -3.16
CA ALA A 95 -0.95 19.47 -2.77
C ALA A 95 0.20 18.54 -3.20
N THR A 96 0.71 17.72 -2.28
CA THR A 96 1.73 16.72 -2.59
C THR A 96 1.16 15.74 -3.61
N ASP A 97 1.90 15.52 -4.71
CA ASP A 97 1.33 14.90 -5.91
C ASP A 97 1.05 13.40 -5.74
N VAL A 98 1.88 12.69 -4.96
CA VAL A 98 1.79 11.23 -4.84
C VAL A 98 1.98 10.76 -3.39
N VAL A 99 1.17 9.80 -2.96
CA VAL A 99 1.36 9.03 -1.72
C VAL A 99 1.78 7.61 -2.06
N LEU A 100 2.87 7.14 -1.47
CA LEU A 100 3.37 5.77 -1.60
C LEU A 100 3.37 5.11 -0.23
N VAL A 101 2.64 3.99 -0.08
CA VAL A 101 2.60 3.19 1.15
C VAL A 101 3.42 1.91 0.96
N ASP A 102 4.44 1.68 1.80
CA ASP A 102 5.30 0.50 1.75
C ASP A 102 5.54 -0.06 3.19
N CYS A 103 5.01 -1.23 3.57
CA CYS A 103 4.04 -2.05 2.83
C CYS A 103 2.84 -2.51 3.67
N LEU A 104 1.76 -2.82 2.98
CA LEU A 104 0.50 -3.26 3.57
C LEU A 104 0.61 -4.58 4.32
N THR A 105 1.53 -5.47 3.94
CA THR A 105 1.75 -6.71 4.69
C THR A 105 2.38 -6.48 6.06
N LEU A 106 3.22 -5.44 6.22
CA LEU A 106 3.72 -5.06 7.54
C LEU A 106 2.63 -4.38 8.36
N TRP A 107 1.83 -3.51 7.74
CA TRP A 107 0.65 -2.91 8.39
C TRP A 107 -0.32 -3.99 8.91
N LEU A 108 -0.59 -5.02 8.12
CA LEU A 108 -1.43 -6.15 8.52
C LEU A 108 -0.81 -6.93 9.69
N SER A 109 0.49 -7.19 9.64
CA SER A 109 1.23 -7.85 10.73
C SER A 109 1.15 -7.05 12.03
N ASN A 110 1.29 -5.72 11.97
CA ASN A 110 1.20 -4.86 13.16
C ASN A 110 -0.15 -5.04 13.86
N TRP A 111 -1.26 -5.02 13.12
CA TRP A 111 -2.60 -5.24 13.69
C TRP A 111 -2.80 -6.65 14.23
N LEU A 112 -2.31 -7.67 13.53
CA LEU A 112 -2.38 -9.05 14.00
C LEU A 112 -1.63 -9.25 15.31
N LEU A 113 -0.40 -8.73 15.41
CA LEU A 113 0.40 -8.79 16.63
C LEU A 113 -0.26 -8.01 17.77
N ARG A 114 -0.81 -6.83 17.49
CA ARG A 114 -1.54 -6.01 18.47
C ARG A 114 -2.76 -6.72 19.05
N TYR A 115 -3.42 -7.56 18.25
CA TYR A 115 -4.62 -8.29 18.64
C TYR A 115 -4.39 -9.79 18.91
N GLN A 116 -3.13 -10.24 19.01
CA GLN A 116 -2.81 -11.68 19.08
C GLN A 116 -3.43 -12.42 20.27
N GLU A 117 -3.67 -11.71 21.37
CA GLU A 117 -4.28 -12.27 22.59
C GLU A 117 -5.82 -12.20 22.58
N ARG A 118 -6.41 -11.58 21.56
CA ARG A 118 -7.87 -11.43 21.43
C ARG A 118 -8.48 -12.65 20.74
N GLN A 119 -9.57 -13.17 21.30
CA GLN A 119 -10.29 -14.30 20.70
C GLN A 119 -10.91 -13.97 19.33
N ASN A 120 -11.31 -12.70 19.11
CA ASN A 120 -11.91 -12.20 17.88
C ASN A 120 -10.89 -11.45 16.98
N ILE A 121 -9.62 -11.86 17.00
CA ILE A 121 -8.53 -11.24 16.24
C ILE A 121 -8.89 -10.98 14.76
N VAL A 122 -9.48 -11.97 14.08
CA VAL A 122 -9.81 -11.89 12.65
C VAL A 122 -10.83 -10.79 12.39
N ASP A 123 -11.84 -10.65 13.24
CA ASP A 123 -12.90 -9.65 13.08
C ASP A 123 -12.35 -8.24 13.31
N LEU A 124 -11.51 -8.06 14.34
CA LEU A 124 -10.87 -6.78 14.64
C LEU A 124 -9.97 -6.31 13.50
N VAL A 125 -9.15 -7.21 12.94
CA VAL A 125 -8.28 -6.90 11.80
C VAL A 125 -9.11 -6.64 10.54
N THR A 126 -10.19 -7.39 10.33
CA THR A 126 -11.09 -7.18 9.19
C THR A 126 -11.75 -5.80 9.25
N ALA A 127 -12.14 -5.33 10.43
CA ALA A 127 -12.69 -3.98 10.60
C ALA A 127 -11.68 -2.89 10.19
N LYS A 128 -10.39 -3.07 10.55
CA LYS A 128 -9.31 -2.17 10.12
C LYS A 128 -9.07 -2.22 8.62
N LEU A 129 -9.19 -3.38 8.01
CA LEU A 129 -9.16 -3.51 6.56
C LEU A 129 -10.35 -2.81 5.89
N ASP A 130 -11.56 -2.86 6.47
CA ASP A 130 -12.74 -2.14 5.97
C ASP A 130 -12.51 -0.62 5.97
N GLU A 131 -11.94 -0.09 7.06
CA GLU A 131 -11.58 1.32 7.18
C GLU A 131 -10.58 1.73 6.10
N LEU A 132 -9.56 0.90 5.86
CA LEU A 132 -8.53 1.16 4.85
C LEU A 132 -9.10 1.13 3.43
N VAL A 133 -9.89 0.10 3.09
CA VAL A 133 -10.50 -0.02 1.75
C VAL A 133 -11.36 1.21 1.44
N LYS A 134 -12.19 1.65 2.41
CA LYS A 134 -13.00 2.87 2.24
C LYS A 134 -12.15 4.13 2.05
N ALA A 135 -11.05 4.25 2.80
CA ALA A 135 -10.14 5.39 2.65
C ALA A 135 -9.45 5.40 1.28
N VAL A 136 -9.05 4.23 0.77
CA VAL A 136 -8.44 4.08 -0.57
C VAL A 136 -9.45 4.36 -1.67
N GLU A 137 -10.69 3.89 -1.53
CA GLU A 137 -11.77 4.13 -2.50
C GLU A 137 -12.13 5.62 -2.62
N ALA A 138 -12.13 6.34 -1.49
CA ALA A 138 -12.44 7.77 -1.45
C ALA A 138 -11.25 8.69 -1.79
N TYR A 139 -10.03 8.16 -1.98
CA TYR A 139 -8.85 8.97 -2.20
C TYR A 139 -8.77 9.47 -3.65
N GLN A 140 -8.80 10.79 -3.85
CA GLN A 140 -8.82 11.40 -5.20
C GLN A 140 -7.43 11.76 -5.75
N GLY A 141 -6.35 11.61 -4.96
CA GLY A 141 -4.97 11.86 -5.41
C GLY A 141 -4.27 10.61 -5.96
N HIS A 142 -3.03 10.76 -6.43
CA HIS A 142 -2.22 9.59 -6.79
C HIS A 142 -1.81 8.82 -5.53
N LEU A 143 -2.33 7.60 -5.38
CA LEU A 143 -2.04 6.72 -4.27
C LEU A 143 -1.42 5.42 -4.81
N ILE A 144 -0.27 5.02 -4.29
CA ILE A 144 0.40 3.77 -4.64
C ILE A 144 0.55 2.95 -3.38
N LEU A 145 0.02 1.73 -3.41
CA LEU A 145 0.00 0.81 -2.28
C LEU A 145 0.89 -0.39 -2.62
N VAL A 146 1.92 -0.65 -1.81
CA VAL A 146 2.79 -1.81 -1.97
C VAL A 146 2.34 -2.91 -1.01
N THR A 147 2.17 -4.13 -1.53
CA THR A 147 1.86 -5.34 -0.74
C THR A 147 2.69 -6.53 -1.25
N ASN A 148 2.70 -7.63 -0.50
CA ASN A 148 3.36 -8.86 -0.92
C ASN A 148 2.35 -9.94 -1.31
N GLU A 149 2.74 -10.77 -2.29
CA GLU A 149 2.11 -12.08 -2.52
C GLU A 149 2.73 -13.12 -1.59
N VAL A 150 1.94 -13.62 -0.63
CA VAL A 150 2.38 -14.60 0.39
C VAL A 150 1.67 -15.94 0.30
N GLY A 151 0.71 -16.08 -0.63
CA GLY A 151 -0.16 -17.25 -0.75
C GLY A 151 0.40 -18.42 -1.57
N SER A 152 1.45 -18.20 -2.37
CA SER A 152 1.98 -19.20 -3.32
C SER A 152 2.99 -20.19 -2.72
N GLY A 153 3.11 -20.22 -1.39
CA GLY A 153 4.03 -21.09 -0.65
C GLY A 153 3.33 -22.19 0.16
N ILE A 154 4.07 -22.82 1.05
CA ILE A 154 3.57 -23.87 1.95
C ILE A 154 2.60 -23.24 2.97
N VAL A 155 1.61 -24.03 3.43
CA VAL A 155 0.73 -23.65 4.54
C VAL A 155 1.56 -23.53 5.83
N PRO A 156 1.54 -22.39 6.54
CA PRO A 156 2.27 -22.26 7.79
C PRO A 156 1.83 -23.27 8.86
N GLU A 157 2.78 -23.80 9.63
CA GLU A 157 2.52 -24.75 10.72
C GLU A 157 1.78 -24.10 11.89
N TYR A 158 2.06 -22.82 12.16
CA TYR A 158 1.48 -22.10 13.29
C TYR A 158 0.15 -21.41 12.93
N PRO A 159 -0.86 -21.42 13.84
CA PRO A 159 -2.17 -20.82 13.59
C PRO A 159 -2.13 -19.34 13.16
N LEU A 160 -1.32 -18.52 13.83
CA LEU A 160 -1.18 -17.10 13.50
C LEU A 160 -0.64 -16.88 12.08
N GLY A 161 0.30 -17.74 11.64
CA GLY A 161 0.84 -17.69 10.28
C GLY A 161 -0.23 -18.00 9.22
N ARG A 162 -1.11 -18.97 9.47
CA ARG A 162 -2.25 -19.27 8.59
C ARG A 162 -3.23 -18.11 8.51
N GLN A 163 -3.57 -17.52 9.66
CA GLN A 163 -4.43 -16.33 9.73
C GLN A 163 -3.84 -15.16 8.95
N TYR A 164 -2.55 -14.87 9.14
CA TYR A 164 -1.83 -13.84 8.38
C TYR A 164 -1.89 -14.09 6.87
N ARG A 165 -1.58 -15.31 6.43
CA ARG A 165 -1.60 -15.67 5.00
C ARG A 165 -2.99 -15.46 4.39
N ASP A 166 -4.03 -15.95 5.05
CA ASP A 166 -5.39 -15.88 4.55
C ASP A 166 -5.92 -14.43 4.55
N LEU A 167 -5.61 -13.64 5.59
CA LEU A 167 -5.96 -12.22 5.66
C LEU A 167 -5.20 -11.37 4.64
N ALA A 168 -3.91 -11.65 4.39
CA ALA A 168 -3.13 -10.96 3.37
C ALA A 168 -3.73 -11.19 1.97
N GLY A 169 -4.15 -12.42 1.67
CA GLY A 169 -4.84 -12.73 0.42
C GLY A 169 -6.17 -11.98 0.28
N ARG A 170 -6.97 -11.90 1.35
CA ARG A 170 -8.24 -11.13 1.36
C ARG A 170 -8.01 -9.63 1.23
N MET A 171 -6.99 -9.09 1.90
CA MET A 171 -6.58 -7.69 1.78
C MET A 171 -6.19 -7.35 0.34
N ASN A 172 -5.32 -8.15 -0.28
CA ASN A 172 -4.89 -7.92 -1.67
C ASN A 172 -6.10 -7.94 -2.61
N GLN A 173 -7.03 -8.90 -2.47
CA GLN A 173 -8.25 -8.95 -3.29
C GLN A 173 -9.13 -7.71 -3.15
N ARG A 174 -9.37 -7.27 -1.91
CA ARG A 174 -10.26 -6.13 -1.62
C ARG A 174 -9.67 -4.79 -2.03
N LEU A 175 -8.35 -4.64 -1.94
CA LEU A 175 -7.67 -3.45 -2.43
C LEU A 175 -7.59 -3.46 -3.96
N ALA A 176 -7.29 -4.62 -4.56
CA ALA A 176 -7.30 -4.78 -6.00
C ALA A 176 -8.67 -4.44 -6.61
N SER A 177 -9.78 -4.73 -5.93
CA SER A 177 -11.11 -4.38 -6.44
C SER A 177 -11.36 -2.87 -6.51
N VAL A 178 -10.80 -2.07 -5.59
CA VAL A 178 -10.98 -0.62 -5.55
C VAL A 178 -9.86 0.17 -6.25
N CYS A 179 -8.70 -0.42 -6.52
CA CYS A 179 -7.60 0.22 -7.26
C CYS A 179 -7.75 0.05 -8.77
N PRO A 180 -7.90 1.10 -9.60
CA PRO A 180 -8.03 0.97 -11.06
C PRO A 180 -6.88 0.24 -11.76
N GLU A 181 -5.66 0.33 -11.23
CA GLU A 181 -4.48 -0.35 -11.76
C GLU A 181 -3.90 -1.31 -10.72
N VAL A 182 -3.50 -2.49 -11.16
CA VAL A 182 -2.88 -3.51 -10.29
C VAL A 182 -1.67 -4.09 -10.99
N PHE A 183 -0.49 -3.94 -10.41
CA PHE A 183 0.76 -4.49 -10.95
C PHE A 183 1.24 -5.69 -10.14
N LEU A 184 1.55 -6.79 -10.82
CA LEU A 184 2.37 -7.87 -10.28
C LEU A 184 3.82 -7.68 -10.72
N VAL A 185 4.75 -7.57 -9.78
CA VAL A 185 6.18 -7.46 -10.09
C VAL A 185 6.89 -8.77 -9.75
N THR A 186 7.51 -9.38 -10.77
CA THR A 186 8.26 -10.63 -10.66
C THR A 186 9.63 -10.45 -11.30
N ALA A 187 10.71 -10.79 -10.58
CA ALA A 187 12.09 -10.63 -11.06
C ALA A 187 12.42 -9.23 -11.63
N GLY A 188 11.82 -8.18 -11.06
CA GLY A 188 11.97 -6.79 -11.50
C GLY A 188 11.04 -6.36 -12.64
N ILE A 189 10.24 -7.28 -13.19
CA ILE A 189 9.38 -7.06 -14.35
C ILE A 189 7.95 -6.79 -13.86
N PRO A 190 7.40 -5.59 -14.06
CA PRO A 190 6.00 -5.29 -13.74
C PRO A 190 5.05 -5.77 -14.84
N VAL A 191 3.96 -6.43 -14.45
CA VAL A 191 2.83 -6.82 -15.31
C VAL A 191 1.57 -6.16 -14.77
N GLU A 192 0.92 -5.32 -15.57
CA GLU A 192 -0.37 -4.73 -15.20
C GLU A 192 -1.47 -5.79 -15.38
N LEU A 193 -2.04 -6.27 -14.27
CA LEU A 193 -2.97 -7.39 -14.24
C LEU A 193 -4.34 -7.04 -14.80
N LYS A 194 -4.86 -5.82 -14.57
CA LYS A 194 -6.24 -5.46 -14.94
C LYS A 194 -6.44 -5.25 -16.45
N SER A 195 -5.38 -4.99 -17.19
CA SER A 195 -5.32 -4.85 -18.65
C SER A 195 -5.37 -6.21 -19.35
N ILE A 196 -4.94 -7.27 -18.68
CA ILE A 196 -4.94 -8.64 -19.19
C ILE A 196 -5.94 -9.56 -18.44
N GLN A 197 -6.70 -9.02 -17.49
CA GLN A 197 -7.63 -9.83 -16.69
C GLN A 197 -8.76 -10.40 -17.54
N TRP A 198 -9.15 -11.63 -17.21
CA TRP A 198 -10.36 -12.22 -17.77
C TRP A 198 -11.60 -11.42 -17.37
N ARG A 199 -12.51 -11.20 -18.32
CA ARG A 199 -13.80 -10.55 -18.08
C ARG A 199 -14.90 -11.57 -18.35
N TRP A 200 -15.64 -11.90 -17.29
CA TRP A 200 -16.87 -12.68 -17.41
C TRP A 200 -17.87 -11.85 -18.22
N GLN A 201 -18.32 -12.39 -19.36
CA GLN A 201 -19.36 -11.79 -20.20
C GLN A 201 -20.74 -12.06 -19.60
#